data_AF-A0A968TMY8-F1
#
_entry.id   AF-A0A968TMY8-F1
#
_cell.length_a   1.000
_cell.length_b   1.000
_cell.length_c   1.000
_cell.angle_alpha   90.00
_cell.angle_beta   90.00
_cell.angle_gamma   90.00
#
_symmetry.space_group_name_H-M   'P 1'
#
loop_
_entity.id
_entity.type
_entity.pdbx_description
1 polymer ?
#
loop_
_entity_poly.entity_id
_entity_poly.type
_entity_poly.pdbx_seq_one_letter_code
_entity_poly.pdbx_strand_id
1 'polypeptide(L)'
;MSDRIISESELKQAVREVLAEMLGLDAPAPASVSPLRQWYDTDPAYTPLGLNDPEQLREAVRSGLLRVGHEVRDRRKPKAKLPRYQFHIEKCQQRLSERPERRRAG
;
A
#
# COMPACT_ATOMS: atom_id res chain seq x y z
N MET A 1 4.33 -47.12 16.47
CA MET A 1 4.90 -46.17 15.49
C MET A 1 3.95 -44.98 15.47
N SER A 2 4.34 -43.86 16.07
CA SER A 2 3.46 -42.69 16.17
C SER A 2 3.62 -41.83 14.92
N ASP A 3 2.57 -41.77 14.09
CA ASP A 3 2.47 -40.85 12.97
C ASP A 3 2.59 -39.41 13.48
N ARG A 4 3.68 -38.73 13.13
CA ARG A 4 3.86 -37.30 13.41
C ARG A 4 3.07 -36.52 12.38
N ILE A 5 1.78 -36.35 12.62
CA ILE A 5 0.91 -35.51 11.79
C ILE A 5 1.25 -34.06 12.09
N ILE A 6 1.93 -33.42 11.15
CA ILE A 6 2.26 -31.99 11.22
C ILE A 6 1.02 -31.20 10.80
N SER A 7 0.67 -30.13 11.51
CA SER A 7 -0.46 -29.27 11.12
C SER A 7 -0.13 -28.48 9.83
N GLU A 8 -1.15 -28.13 9.04
CA GLU A 8 -0.98 -27.33 7.83
C GLU A 8 -0.29 -25.98 8.12
N SER A 9 -0.58 -25.40 9.28
CA SER A 9 0.06 -24.18 9.79
C SER A 9 1.56 -24.34 10.01
N GLU A 10 1.98 -25.45 10.63
CA GLU A 10 3.40 -25.73 10.86
C GLU A 10 4.13 -26.02 9.56
N LEU A 11 3.50 -26.75 8.63
CA LEU A 11 4.07 -27.00 7.30
C LEU A 11 4.26 -25.69 6.52
N LYS A 12 3.26 -24.80 6.52
CA LYS A 12 3.35 -23.49 5.87
C LYS A 12 4.44 -22.62 6.46
N GLN A 13 4.60 -22.65 7.79
CA GLN A 13 5.64 -21.90 8.47
C GLN A 13 7.04 -22.41 8.10
N ALA A 14 7.26 -23.74 8.14
CA ALA A 14 8.53 -24.35 7.79
C ALA A 14 8.93 -24.08 6.32
N VAL A 15 7.97 -24.17 5.39
CA VAL A 15 8.23 -23.86 3.96
C VAL A 15 8.61 -22.39 3.80
N ARG A 16 7.95 -21.47 4.51
CA ARG A 16 8.25 -20.04 4.44
C ARG A 16 9.65 -19.72 4.96
N GLU A 17 10.07 -20.37 6.05
CA GLU A 17 11.41 -20.19 6.64
C GLU A 17 12.51 -20.64 5.68
N VAL A 18 12.39 -21.87 5.14
CA VAL A 18 13.37 -22.41 4.18
C VAL A 18 13.46 -21.55 2.93
N LEU A 19 12.31 -21.08 2.41
CA LEU A 19 12.29 -20.22 1.22
C LEU A 19 12.94 -18.85 1.48
N ALA A 20 12.76 -18.28 2.68
CA ALA A 20 13.37 -17.01 3.07
C ALA A 20 14.90 -17.14 3.17
N GLU A 21 15.38 -18.24 3.74
CA GLU A 21 16.81 -18.54 3.87
C GLU A 21 17.49 -18.71 2.49
N MET A 22 16.88 -19.48 1.59
CA MET A 22 17.41 -19.67 0.22
C MET A 22 17.47 -18.38 -0.61
N LEU A 23 16.59 -17.42 -0.29
CA LEU A 23 16.53 -16.12 -0.96
C LEU A 23 17.39 -15.05 -0.28
N GLY A 24 18.11 -15.38 0.80
CA GLY A 24 18.93 -14.42 1.54
C GLY A 24 18.12 -13.30 2.20
N LEU A 25 16.85 -13.57 2.50
CA LEU A 25 15.96 -12.65 3.20
C LEU A 25 16.06 -12.94 4.69
N ASP A 26 16.88 -12.17 5.42
CA ASP A 26 16.87 -12.17 6.89
C ASP A 26 15.42 -12.04 7.39
N ALA A 27 14.95 -13.07 8.11
CA ALA A 27 13.66 -13.23 8.78
C ALA A 27 12.51 -12.29 8.33
N PRO A 28 11.43 -12.81 7.70
CA PRO A 28 10.36 -11.94 7.26
C PRO A 28 9.55 -11.44 8.45
N ALA A 29 9.59 -10.12 8.67
CA ALA A 29 8.54 -9.37 9.33
C ALA A 29 7.14 -9.88 8.89
N PRO A 30 6.11 -9.79 9.75
CA PRO A 30 4.78 -10.34 9.49
C PRO A 30 4.28 -9.95 8.09
N ALA A 31 3.74 -10.94 7.40
CA ALA A 31 3.40 -10.92 5.98
C ALA A 31 2.40 -9.81 5.64
N SER A 32 2.86 -8.65 5.18
CA SER A 32 1.98 -7.69 4.49
C SER A 32 2.70 -6.48 3.88
N VAL A 33 3.81 -6.66 3.17
CA VAL A 33 4.19 -5.67 2.14
C VAL A 33 5.00 -6.36 1.06
N SER A 34 4.37 -6.65 -0.08
CA SER A 34 5.14 -6.87 -1.29
C SER A 34 5.86 -5.55 -1.60
N PRO A 35 7.20 -5.48 -1.60
CA PRO A 35 7.93 -4.25 -1.95
C PRO A 35 7.67 -3.81 -3.41
N LEU A 36 6.98 -4.62 -4.22
CA LEU A 36 6.70 -4.37 -5.63
C LEU A 36 5.41 -3.60 -5.93
N ARG A 37 4.43 -3.50 -5.01
CA ARG A 37 3.18 -2.78 -5.32
C ARG A 37 3.21 -1.40 -4.68
N GLN A 38 3.80 -0.43 -5.36
CA GLN A 38 3.86 0.97 -4.89
C GLN A 38 2.51 1.71 -4.98
N TRP A 39 1.58 1.21 -5.81
CA TRP A 39 0.31 1.86 -6.13
C TRP A 39 -0.87 1.05 -5.58
N TYR A 40 -1.71 1.71 -4.78
CA TYR A 40 -2.86 1.12 -4.11
C TYR A 40 -4.16 1.84 -4.50
N ASP A 41 -5.26 1.11 -4.67
CA ASP A 41 -6.59 1.71 -4.81
C ASP A 41 -6.97 2.49 -3.52
N THR A 42 -7.99 3.35 -3.56
CA THR A 42 -8.36 4.22 -2.43
C THR A 42 -8.53 3.48 -1.09
N ASP A 43 -9.31 2.40 -1.10
CA ASP A 43 -9.64 1.63 0.11
C ASP A 43 -8.41 0.99 0.79
N PRO A 44 -7.47 0.33 0.08
CA PRO A 44 -6.25 -0.14 0.74
C PRO A 44 -5.22 0.97 1.04
N ALA A 45 -5.37 2.17 0.47
CA ALA A 45 -4.38 3.24 0.59
C ALA A 45 -4.55 4.13 1.83
N TYR A 46 -5.76 4.26 2.41
CA TYR A 46 -5.97 5.24 3.48
C TYR A 46 -5.29 4.84 4.80
N THR A 47 -5.37 3.56 5.17
CA THR A 47 -4.75 3.00 6.39
C THR A 47 -3.23 3.23 6.46
N PRO A 48 -2.41 2.87 5.44
CA PRO A 48 -0.97 3.10 5.48
C PRO A 48 -0.58 4.60 5.42
N LEU A 49 -1.52 5.48 5.09
CA LEU A 49 -1.33 6.93 5.10
C LEU A 49 -1.73 7.58 6.44
N GLY A 50 -2.13 6.78 7.43
CA GLY A 50 -2.55 7.28 8.75
C GLY A 50 -3.87 8.04 8.72
N LEU A 51 -4.70 7.78 7.70
CA LEU A 51 -6.02 8.37 7.57
C LEU A 51 -7.07 7.44 8.20
N ASN A 52 -8.19 8.01 8.63
CA ASN A 52 -9.27 7.26 9.26
C ASN A 52 -10.33 6.81 8.25
N ASP A 53 -10.46 7.53 7.13
CA ASP A 53 -11.51 7.29 6.14
C ASP A 53 -10.99 7.44 4.70
N PRO A 54 -11.37 6.54 3.77
CA PRO A 54 -10.97 6.61 2.36
C PRO A 54 -11.50 7.86 1.63
N GLU A 55 -12.56 8.50 2.10
CA GLU A 55 -13.04 9.78 1.60
C GLU A 55 -12.03 10.90 1.86
N GLN A 56 -11.23 10.84 2.93
CA GLN A 56 -10.16 11.83 3.18
C GLN A 56 -9.13 11.83 2.06
N LEU A 57 -8.84 10.66 1.46
CA LEU A 57 -7.98 10.61 0.27
C LEU A 57 -8.65 11.25 -0.93
N ARG A 58 -9.94 10.97 -1.15
CA ARG A 58 -10.68 11.58 -2.26
C ARG A 58 -10.74 13.10 -2.12
N GLU A 59 -10.94 13.59 -0.90
CA GLU A 59 -10.91 15.01 -0.57
C GLU A 59 -9.52 15.61 -0.76
N ALA A 60 -8.47 14.90 -0.38
CA ALA A 60 -7.10 15.32 -0.64
C ALA A 60 -6.80 15.46 -2.15
N VAL A 61 -7.41 14.62 -3.00
CA VAL A 61 -7.34 14.81 -4.46
C VAL A 61 -8.19 16.01 -4.90
N ARG A 62 -9.43 16.13 -4.42
CA ARG A 62 -10.35 17.24 -4.78
C ARG A 62 -9.80 18.61 -4.40
N SER A 63 -9.18 18.72 -3.23
CA SER A 63 -8.57 19.94 -2.72
C SER A 63 -7.23 20.30 -3.39
N GLY A 64 -6.69 19.41 -4.23
CA GLY A 64 -5.38 19.59 -4.87
C GLY A 64 -4.18 19.31 -3.95
N LEU A 65 -4.41 18.83 -2.73
CA LEU A 65 -3.34 18.42 -1.81
C LEU A 65 -2.50 17.28 -2.38
N LEU A 66 -3.16 16.29 -2.98
CA LEU A 66 -2.55 15.18 -3.72
C LEU A 66 -2.83 15.37 -5.21
N ARG A 67 -1.78 15.40 -6.04
CA ARG A 67 -1.88 15.73 -7.46
C ARG A 67 -1.98 14.48 -8.32
N VAL A 68 -2.93 14.51 -9.25
CA VAL A 68 -3.05 13.50 -10.30
C VAL A 68 -1.85 13.63 -11.26
N GLY A 69 -1.17 12.52 -11.53
CA GLY A 69 0.07 12.43 -12.29
C GLY A 69 1.33 12.31 -11.42
N HIS A 70 1.30 12.76 -10.16
CA HIS A 70 2.45 12.76 -9.26
C HIS A 70 2.30 11.72 -8.13
N GLU A 71 1.47 12.05 -7.13
CA GLU A 71 1.17 11.19 -5.99
C GLU A 71 0.00 10.25 -6.29
N VAL A 72 -0.87 10.65 -7.22
CA VAL A 72 -2.10 9.93 -7.58
C VAL A 72 -2.09 9.58 -9.07
N ARG A 73 -2.60 8.41 -9.43
CA ARG A 73 -2.86 8.04 -10.82
C ARG A 73 -4.34 7.80 -11.02
N ASP A 74 -4.86 8.31 -12.12
CA ASP A 74 -6.22 8.04 -12.54
C ASP A 74 -6.23 6.79 -13.43
N ARG A 75 -6.92 5.74 -12.99
CA ARG A 75 -7.12 4.48 -13.70
C ARG A 75 -8.56 4.32 -14.19
N ARG A 76 -9.30 5.42 -14.32
CA ARG A 76 -10.62 5.42 -14.96
C ARG A 76 -10.55 4.79 -16.34
N LYS A 77 -11.50 3.89 -16.61
CA LYS A 77 -11.76 3.48 -17.99
C LYS A 77 -12.28 4.70 -18.76
N PRO A 78 -11.91 4.87 -20.04
CA PRO A 78 -12.52 5.91 -20.86
C PRO A 78 -14.05 5.75 -20.82
N LYS A 79 -14.77 6.83 -20.50
CA LYS A 79 -16.23 6.91 -20.28
C LYS A 79 -16.78 6.40 -18.94
N ALA A 80 -15.94 6.00 -17.99
CA ALA A 80 -16.42 5.69 -16.64
C ALA A 80 -16.83 6.98 -15.89
N LYS A 81 -18.05 7.01 -15.34
CA LYS A 81 -18.53 8.13 -14.50
C LYS A 81 -17.79 8.22 -13.17
N LEU A 82 -17.29 7.09 -12.65
CA LEU A 82 -16.66 7.02 -11.33
C LEU A 82 -15.13 7.08 -11.44
N PRO A 83 -14.47 7.97 -10.66
CA PRO A 83 -13.03 7.98 -10.50
C PRO A 83 -12.51 6.68 -9.91
N ARG A 84 -11.44 6.13 -10.50
CA ARG A 84 -10.67 5.03 -9.93
C ARG A 84 -9.25 5.50 -9.72
N TYR A 85 -8.98 6.03 -8.55
CA TYR A 85 -7.67 6.55 -8.18
C TYR A 85 -6.79 5.45 -7.60
N GLN A 86 -5.52 5.51 -7.94
CA GLN A 86 -4.45 4.78 -7.28
C GLN A 86 -3.48 5.75 -6.65
N PHE A 87 -3.03 5.45 -5.44
CA PHE A 87 -2.19 6.29 -4.61
C PHE A 87 -0.82 5.64 -4.44
N HIS A 88 0.23 6.44 -4.64
CA HIS A 88 1.58 6.03 -4.31
C HIS A 88 1.86 6.35 -2.85
N ILE A 89 2.01 5.33 -2.00
CA ILE A 89 2.05 5.52 -0.55
C ILE A 89 3.19 6.45 -0.14
N GLU A 90 4.43 6.18 -0.56
CA GLU A 90 5.58 7.00 -0.16
C GLU A 90 5.44 8.47 -0.56
N LYS A 91 5.03 8.75 -1.81
CA LYS A 91 4.84 10.13 -2.29
C LYS A 91 3.69 10.84 -1.58
N CYS A 92 2.60 10.11 -1.31
CA CYS A 92 1.49 10.65 -0.52
C CYS A 92 1.95 10.98 0.91
N GLN A 93 2.70 10.09 1.57
CA GLN A 93 3.26 10.34 2.90
C GLN A 93 4.18 11.55 2.94
N GLN A 94 5.07 11.69 1.95
CA GLN A 94 5.94 12.86 1.82
C GLN A 94 5.10 14.14 1.71
N ARG A 95 4.09 14.14 0.84
CA ARG A 95 3.24 15.32 0.60
C ARG A 95 2.35 15.67 1.79
N LEU A 96 1.82 14.67 2.49
CA LEU A 96 0.99 14.86 3.67
C LEU A 96 1.82 15.34 4.87
N SER A 97 3.09 14.90 4.96
CA SER A 97 4.04 15.34 5.99
C SER A 97 4.62 16.74 5.75
N GLU A 98 4.64 17.23 4.50
CA GLU A 98 5.08 18.59 4.18
C GLU A 98 4.15 19.64 4.82
N ARG A 99 4.70 20.64 5.52
CA ARG A 99 3.91 21.71 6.15
C ARG A 99 3.08 22.52 5.12
N PRO A 100 1.87 22.99 5.47
CA PRO A 100 0.97 23.71 4.55
C PRO A 100 1.62 24.90 3.84
N GLU A 101 2.51 25.61 4.52
CA GLU A 101 3.21 26.81 4.04
C GLU A 101 4.09 26.55 2.81
N ARG A 102 4.62 25.33 2.64
CA ARG A 102 5.42 24.94 1.46
C ARG A 102 4.59 24.31 0.33
N ARG A 103 3.28 24.08 0.54
CA ARG A 103 2.41 23.42 -0.44
C ARG A 103 1.93 24.36 -1.56
N ARG A 104 2.11 25.68 -1.43
CA ARG A 104 1.68 26.70 -2.42
C ARG A 104 2.64 26.93 -3.59
N ALA A 105 3.81 26.30 -3.59
CA ALA A 105 4.77 26.39 -4.70
C ALA A 105 4.72 25.10 -5.51
N GLY A 106 3.87 25.04 -6.53
CA GLY A 106 3.75 23.90 -7.43
C GLY A 106 2.69 24.13 -8.48
#